data_AF-A0A4R2BF89-F1
#
_entry.id   AF-A0A4R2BF89-F1
#
_cell.length_a   1.000
_cell.length_b   1.000
_cell.length_c   1.000
_cell.angle_alpha   90.00
_cell.angle_beta   90.00
_cell.angle_gamma   90.00
#
_symmetry.space_group_name_H-M   'P 1'
#
loop_
_entity.id
_entity.type
_entity.pdbx_description
1 polymer ?
#
loop_
_entity_poly.entity_id
_entity_poly.type
_entity_poly.pdbx_seq_one_letter_code
_entity_poly.pdbx_strand_id
1 'polypeptide(L)'
;MEEYLNVYKDGENIYYLNSKGREAVNCLKVRKKTTTIEHYLMRNYLYITLGCPANWRNEIQIINGKDKDKIICRTDALIDNSGAYTIIEVDNEQKMNENIKKIDRYRELIKRKAFGRFASVPKFIWITKTEYRRNELLKASEGLNVTVYLLSDFKNRGK
;
A
#
# COMPACT_ATOMS: atom_id res chain seq x y z
N MET A 1 1.88 25.59 15.16
CA MET A 1 1.70 24.29 14.46
C MET A 1 0.42 23.59 14.89
N GLU A 2 0.08 23.58 16.18
CA GLU A 2 -1.15 22.97 16.71
C GLU A 2 -2.45 23.50 16.08
N GLU A 3 -2.54 24.80 15.79
CA GLU A 3 -3.74 25.40 15.18
C GLU A 3 -4.11 24.84 13.79
N TYR A 4 -3.18 24.16 13.11
CA TYR A 4 -3.35 23.58 11.78
C TYR A 4 -3.60 22.06 11.81
N LEU A 5 -3.50 21.44 13.00
CA LEU A 5 -3.53 20.00 13.17
C LEU A 5 -4.67 19.60 14.13
N ASN A 6 -5.32 18.49 13.80
CA ASN A 6 -6.06 17.73 14.79
C ASN A 6 -5.15 16.62 15.32
N VAL A 7 -5.25 16.36 16.61
CA VAL A 7 -4.50 15.31 17.30
C VAL A 7 -5.48 14.39 18.01
N TYR A 8 -5.25 13.08 17.92
CA TYR A 8 -5.86 12.15 18.86
C TYR A 8 -4.86 11.08 19.27
N LYS A 9 -5.09 10.47 20.43
CA LYS A 9 -4.19 9.49 21.02
C LYS A 9 -4.71 8.08 20.79
N ASP A 10 -3.85 7.20 20.29
CA ASP A 10 -4.12 5.77 20.06
C ASP A 10 -2.79 5.00 20.14
N GLY A 11 -2.36 4.74 21.37
CA GLY A 11 -0.97 4.39 21.70
C GLY A 11 -0.02 5.58 21.56
N GLU A 12 0.04 6.17 20.37
CA GLU A 12 0.83 7.34 20.01
C GLU A 12 -0.07 8.52 19.59
N ASN A 13 0.52 9.71 19.46
CA ASN A 13 -0.19 10.86 18.93
C ASN A 13 -0.31 10.74 17.41
N ILE A 14 -1.54 10.73 16.89
CA ILE A 14 -1.80 10.72 15.46
C ILE A 14 -2.25 12.11 15.03
N TYR A 15 -1.50 12.69 14.08
CA TYR A 15 -1.69 14.04 13.57
C TYR A 15 -2.28 14.02 12.17
N TYR A 16 -3.25 14.91 11.91
CA TYR A 16 -3.79 15.14 10.57
C TYR A 16 -4.26 16.59 10.39
N LEU A 17 -4.25 17.08 9.15
CA LEU A 17 -4.58 18.48 8.86
C LEU A 17 -6.06 18.78 9.16
N ASN A 18 -6.30 19.81 9.96
CA ASN A 18 -7.62 20.39 10.16
C ASN A 18 -7.98 21.33 8.97
N SER A 19 -9.10 22.06 9.06
CA SER A 19 -9.51 22.93 7.94
C SER A 19 -8.48 24.01 7.62
N LYS A 20 -7.96 24.70 8.65
CA LYS A 20 -6.93 25.73 8.50
C LYS A 20 -5.65 25.15 7.91
N GLY A 21 -5.20 24.00 8.42
CA GLY A 21 -3.97 23.36 7.93
C GLY A 21 -4.04 22.94 6.48
N ARG A 22 -5.21 22.47 6.04
CA ARG A 22 -5.46 22.13 4.63
C ARG A 22 -5.43 23.36 3.73
N GLU A 23 -6.08 24.45 4.15
CA GLU A 23 -6.08 25.71 3.43
C GLU A 23 -4.66 26.26 3.25
N ALA A 24 -3.87 26.26 4.33
CA ALA A 24 -2.49 26.75 4.32
C ALA A 24 -1.55 26.01 3.33
N VAL A 25 -1.83 24.74 3.01
CA VAL A 25 -1.03 23.93 2.08
C VAL A 25 -1.78 23.57 0.80
N ASN A 26 -2.90 24.24 0.54
CA ASN A 26 -3.78 23.99 -0.60
C ASN A 26 -4.16 22.49 -0.78
N CYS A 27 -4.40 21.79 0.33
CA CYS A 27 -4.77 20.38 0.35
C CYS A 27 -6.29 20.23 0.39
N LEU A 28 -6.88 19.74 -0.69
CA LEU A 28 -8.33 19.49 -0.76
C LEU A 28 -8.78 18.24 0.05
N LYS A 29 -7.84 17.37 0.44
CA LYS A 29 -8.17 16.05 1.01
C LYS A 29 -8.50 16.15 2.49
N VAL A 30 -9.78 16.03 2.83
CA VAL A 30 -10.26 15.96 4.21
C VAL A 30 -9.89 14.62 4.84
N ARG A 31 -9.30 14.65 6.04
CA ARG A 31 -9.03 13.47 6.88
C ARG A 31 -9.89 13.53 8.13
N LYS A 32 -10.37 12.37 8.56
CA LYS A 32 -11.15 12.16 9.79
C LYS A 32 -10.56 10.96 10.52
N LYS A 33 -10.87 10.82 11.81
CA LYS A 33 -10.63 9.57 12.55
C LYS A 33 -11.44 8.44 11.91
N THR A 34 -10.80 7.31 11.63
CA THR A 34 -11.43 6.12 11.02
C THR A 34 -10.87 4.86 11.67
N THR A 35 -11.63 3.77 11.69
CA THR A 35 -11.14 2.44 12.09
C THR A 35 -9.97 1.97 11.21
N THR A 36 -9.94 2.39 9.94
CA THR A 36 -8.88 2.06 8.98
C THR A 36 -7.58 2.85 9.16
N ILE A 37 -7.38 3.57 10.26
CA ILE A 37 -6.21 4.46 10.40
C ILE A 37 -4.89 3.70 10.34
N GLU A 38 -4.81 2.54 10.99
CA GLU A 38 -3.59 1.76 11.05
C GLU A 38 -3.17 1.28 9.65
N HIS A 39 -4.15 0.96 8.78
CA HIS A 39 -3.91 0.66 7.38
C HIS A 39 -3.20 1.81 6.65
N TYR A 40 -3.65 3.05 6.89
CA TYR A 40 -3.02 4.23 6.31
C TYR A 40 -1.64 4.50 6.89
N LEU A 41 -1.43 4.29 8.20
CA LEU A 41 -0.12 4.45 8.84
C LEU A 41 0.88 3.42 8.29
N MET A 42 0.48 2.16 8.16
CA MET A 42 1.27 1.10 7.54
C MET A 42 1.70 1.45 6.11
N ARG A 43 0.77 1.97 5.29
CA ARG A 43 1.09 2.47 3.95
C ARG A 43 2.07 3.65 3.98
N ASN A 44 1.89 4.58 4.91
CA ASN A 44 2.76 5.75 5.05
C ASN A 44 4.18 5.36 5.48
N TYR A 45 4.34 4.35 6.34
CA TYR A 45 5.66 3.82 6.69
C TYR A 45 6.41 3.34 5.45
N LEU A 46 5.72 2.65 4.53
CA LEU A 46 6.31 2.24 3.26
C LEU A 46 6.63 3.44 2.36
N TYR A 47 5.72 4.42 2.24
CA TYR A 47 5.98 5.63 1.46
C TYR A 47 7.26 6.34 1.91
N ILE A 48 7.43 6.53 3.21
CA ILE A 48 8.61 7.18 3.79
C ILE A 48 9.86 6.31 3.59
N THR A 49 9.76 5.01 3.87
CA THR A 49 10.91 4.08 3.76
C THR A 49 11.41 3.94 2.33
N LEU A 50 10.52 4.09 1.36
CA LEU A 50 10.86 4.06 -0.08
C LEU A 50 11.32 5.41 -0.61
N GLY A 51 11.59 6.39 0.27
CA GLY A 51 12.15 7.68 -0.10
C GLY A 51 11.15 8.68 -0.66
N CYS A 52 9.88 8.58 -0.26
CA CYS A 52 8.81 9.50 -0.68
C CYS A 52 8.71 9.66 -2.22
N PRO A 53 8.57 8.57 -2.98
CA PRO A 53 8.65 8.62 -4.44
C PRO A 53 7.56 9.50 -5.05
N ALA A 54 7.95 10.42 -5.93
CA ALA A 54 7.06 11.44 -6.51
C ALA A 54 5.93 10.86 -7.38
N ASN A 55 6.15 9.66 -7.94
CA ASN A 55 5.21 8.91 -8.76
C ASN A 55 4.37 7.90 -7.97
N TRP A 56 4.36 8.00 -6.64
CA TRP A 56 3.48 7.22 -5.78
C TRP A 56 2.01 7.59 -5.99
N ARG A 57 1.17 6.59 -6.26
CA ARG A 57 -0.28 6.75 -6.38
C ARG A 57 -1.01 5.82 -5.43
N ASN A 58 -1.86 6.38 -4.58
CA ASN A 58 -2.67 5.62 -3.62
C ASN A 58 -3.88 4.97 -4.30
N GLU A 59 -4.23 3.75 -3.90
CA GLU A 59 -5.52 3.10 -4.19
C GLU A 59 -5.84 2.96 -5.68
N ILE A 60 -4.86 2.53 -6.47
CA ILE A 60 -5.00 2.35 -7.92
C ILE A 60 -5.71 1.04 -8.24
N GLN A 61 -6.58 1.06 -9.26
CA GLN A 61 -7.13 -0.14 -9.87
C GLN A 61 -6.33 -0.52 -11.11
N ILE A 62 -5.80 -1.74 -11.13
CA ILE A 62 -5.21 -2.36 -12.31
C ILE A 62 -6.32 -3.13 -13.00
N ILE A 63 -6.60 -2.78 -14.25
CA ILE A 63 -7.68 -3.34 -15.05
C ILE A 63 -7.10 -3.95 -16.32
N ASN A 64 -7.48 -5.19 -16.62
CA ASN A 64 -7.11 -5.87 -17.87
C ASN A 64 -8.31 -6.66 -18.42
N GLY A 65 -8.49 -6.62 -19.74
CA GLY A 65 -9.65 -7.23 -20.41
C GLY A 65 -10.87 -6.31 -20.51
N LYS A 66 -11.95 -6.83 -21.11
CA LYS A 66 -13.25 -6.16 -21.29
C LYS A 66 -14.38 -7.11 -20.89
N ASP A 67 -15.53 -6.54 -20.56
CA ASP A 67 -16.77 -7.27 -20.27
C ASP A 67 -16.60 -8.44 -19.29
N LYS A 68 -16.94 -9.67 -19.71
CA LYS A 68 -16.93 -10.87 -18.88
C LYS A 68 -15.53 -11.38 -18.53
N ASP A 69 -14.51 -11.02 -19.30
CA ASP A 69 -13.11 -11.40 -19.07
C ASP A 69 -12.34 -10.36 -18.25
N LYS A 70 -13.01 -9.30 -17.77
CA LYS A 70 -12.39 -8.20 -17.05
C LYS A 70 -11.84 -8.64 -15.70
N ILE A 71 -10.54 -8.44 -15.50
CA ILE A 71 -9.88 -8.57 -14.21
C ILE A 71 -9.63 -7.18 -13.64
N ILE A 72 -10.03 -6.99 -12.39
CA ILE A 72 -9.79 -5.78 -11.62
C ILE A 72 -9.06 -6.18 -10.35
N CYS A 73 -7.91 -5.56 -10.09
CA CYS A 73 -7.21 -5.67 -8.82
C CYS A 73 -6.93 -4.28 -8.27
N ARG A 74 -7.44 -3.97 -7.08
CA ARG A 74 -7.19 -2.70 -6.39
C ARG A 74 -5.98 -2.85 -5.48
N THR A 75 -4.95 -2.05 -5.69
CA THR A 75 -3.74 -2.04 -4.86
C THR A 75 -3.77 -0.89 -3.85
N ASP A 76 -3.05 -1.00 -2.73
CA ASP A 76 -3.00 0.07 -1.72
C ASP A 76 -2.18 1.26 -2.19
N ALA A 77 -1.10 1.00 -2.94
CA ALA A 77 -0.40 2.00 -3.73
C ALA A 77 0.40 1.40 -4.88
N LEU A 78 0.75 2.25 -5.84
CA LEU A 78 1.53 1.91 -7.01
C LEU A 78 2.61 2.97 -7.24
N ILE A 79 3.82 2.52 -7.51
CA ILE A 79 4.91 3.33 -8.07
C ILE A 79 5.13 2.87 -9.51
N ASP A 80 5.25 3.82 -10.42
CA ASP A 80 5.45 3.55 -11.85
C ASP A 80 6.68 4.31 -12.36
N ASN A 81 7.80 3.60 -12.44
CA ASN A 81 9.07 4.13 -12.94
C ASN A 81 9.24 3.76 -14.42
N SER A 82 8.48 4.44 -15.29
CA SER A 82 8.55 4.23 -16.74
C SER A 82 8.36 2.76 -17.15
N GLY A 83 7.36 2.09 -16.58
CA GLY A 83 7.08 0.67 -16.84
C GLY A 83 7.74 -0.33 -15.89
N ALA A 84 8.62 0.12 -14.99
CA ALA A 84 9.05 -0.66 -13.84
C ALA A 84 8.09 -0.42 -12.67
N TYR A 85 7.08 -1.29 -12.53
CA TYR A 85 6.04 -1.15 -11.52
C TYR A 85 6.49 -1.72 -10.16
N THR A 86 6.22 -0.97 -9.10
CA THR A 86 6.23 -1.49 -7.72
C THR A 86 4.83 -1.37 -7.14
N ILE A 87 4.25 -2.51 -6.77
CA ILE A 87 2.91 -2.65 -6.20
C ILE A 87 3.05 -2.77 -4.69
N ILE A 88 2.28 -1.96 -3.96
CA ILE A 88 2.33 -1.89 -2.50
C ILE A 88 1.03 -2.39 -1.91
N GLU A 89 1.15 -3.27 -0.92
CA GLU A 89 0.05 -3.93 -0.25
C GLU A 89 0.17 -3.88 1.27
N VAL A 90 -0.93 -3.57 1.93
CA VAL A 90 -1.01 -3.48 3.39
C VAL A 90 -1.90 -4.60 3.92
N ASP A 91 -1.26 -5.51 4.64
CA ASP A 91 -1.90 -6.62 5.30
C ASP A 91 -2.16 -6.32 6.78
N ASN A 92 -3.32 -5.71 7.06
CA ASN A 92 -3.70 -5.29 8.42
C ASN A 92 -4.75 -6.22 9.05
N GLU A 93 -6.03 -6.04 8.69
CA GLU A 93 -7.17 -6.76 9.27
C GLU A 93 -7.74 -7.85 8.34
N GLN A 94 -7.22 -7.93 7.12
CA GLN A 94 -7.74 -8.82 6.09
C GLN A 94 -7.42 -10.30 6.41
N LYS A 95 -8.38 -11.19 6.14
CA LYS A 95 -8.14 -12.64 6.23
C LYS A 95 -7.08 -13.07 5.23
N MET A 96 -6.18 -13.97 5.61
CA MET A 96 -5.07 -14.43 4.76
C MET A 96 -5.56 -14.97 3.41
N ASN A 97 -6.69 -15.69 3.37
CA ASN A 97 -7.28 -16.18 2.12
C ASN A 97 -7.60 -15.07 1.11
N GLU A 98 -7.94 -13.87 1.55
CA GLU A 98 -8.18 -12.76 0.63
C GLU A 98 -6.87 -12.19 0.07
N ASN A 99 -5.78 -12.20 0.86
CA ASN A 99 -4.45 -11.87 0.35
C ASN A 99 -3.98 -12.89 -0.69
N ILE A 100 -4.18 -14.18 -0.44
CA ILE A 100 -3.86 -15.25 -1.39
C ILE A 100 -4.63 -15.04 -2.71
N LYS A 101 -5.95 -14.80 -2.64
CA LYS A 101 -6.76 -14.45 -3.83
C LYS A 101 -6.22 -13.23 -4.56
N LYS A 102 -5.71 -12.24 -3.83
CA LYS A 102 -5.11 -11.03 -4.41
C LYS A 102 -3.81 -11.34 -5.15
N ILE A 103 -2.95 -12.16 -4.57
CA ILE A 103 -1.71 -12.66 -5.18
C ILE A 103 -2.05 -13.45 -6.46
N ASP A 104 -3.06 -14.31 -6.44
CA ASP A 104 -3.48 -15.07 -7.62
C ASP A 104 -4.02 -14.17 -8.73
N ARG A 105 -4.77 -13.12 -8.38
CA ARG A 105 -5.16 -12.09 -9.37
C ARG A 105 -3.93 -11.40 -9.98
N TYR A 106 -2.90 -11.11 -9.20
CA TYR A 106 -1.66 -10.53 -9.74
C TYR A 106 -0.94 -11.47 -10.70
N ARG A 107 -0.88 -12.78 -10.37
CA ARG A 107 -0.34 -13.78 -11.30
C ARG A 107 -1.06 -13.76 -12.64
N GLU A 108 -2.39 -13.70 -12.60
CA GLU A 108 -3.20 -13.64 -13.81
C GLU A 108 -2.98 -12.34 -14.60
N LEU A 109 -2.89 -11.19 -13.92
CA LEU A 109 -2.55 -9.91 -14.56
C LEU A 109 -1.16 -9.95 -15.23
N ILE A 110 -0.17 -10.58 -14.60
CA ILE A 110 1.17 -10.78 -15.17
C ILE A 110 1.09 -11.66 -16.42
N LYS A 111 0.38 -12.80 -16.36
CA LYS A 111 0.18 -13.70 -17.52
C LYS A 111 -0.46 -12.96 -18.70
N ARG A 112 -1.41 -12.07 -18.44
CA ARG A 112 -2.09 -11.24 -19.44
C ARG A 112 -1.30 -10.02 -19.90
N LYS A 113 -0.05 -9.85 -19.43
CA LYS A 113 0.82 -8.71 -19.76
C LYS A 113 0.15 -7.36 -19.45
N ALA A 114 -0.64 -7.31 -18.36
CA ALA A 114 -1.40 -6.12 -17.97
C ALA A 114 -0.50 -4.91 -17.64
N PHE A 115 0.76 -5.17 -17.29
CA PHE A 115 1.76 -4.15 -16.99
C PHE A 115 2.50 -3.64 -18.23
N GLY A 116 2.16 -4.15 -19.42
CA GLY A 116 2.82 -3.79 -20.67
C GLY A 116 3.68 -4.94 -21.20
N ARG A 117 3.79 -5.02 -22.54
CA ARG A 117 4.45 -6.13 -23.23
C ARG A 117 5.96 -6.20 -22.98
N PHE A 118 6.58 -5.05 -22.72
CA PHE A 118 8.01 -4.89 -22.46
C PHE A 118 8.31 -4.47 -21.01
N ALA A 119 7.28 -4.40 -20.17
CA ALA A 119 7.48 -4.06 -18.76
C ALA A 119 8.16 -5.22 -18.03
N SER A 120 9.05 -4.89 -17.11
CA SER A 120 9.58 -5.86 -16.16
C SER A 120 8.45 -6.44 -15.32
N VAL A 121 8.62 -7.69 -14.85
CA VAL A 121 7.72 -8.26 -13.84
C VAL A 121 7.66 -7.30 -12.65
N PRO A 122 6.45 -6.89 -12.20
CA PRO A 122 6.33 -5.95 -11.10
C PRO A 122 7.02 -6.45 -9.83
N LYS A 123 7.59 -5.52 -9.08
CA LYS A 123 7.98 -5.77 -7.68
C LYS A 123 6.76 -5.63 -6.79
N PHE A 124 6.61 -6.51 -5.82
CA PHE A 124 5.58 -6.43 -4.79
C PHE A 124 6.22 -6.10 -3.45
N ILE A 125 5.65 -5.14 -2.74
CA ILE A 125 6.04 -4.79 -1.38
C ILE A 125 4.82 -4.92 -0.48
N TRP A 126 4.90 -5.84 0.48
CA TRP A 126 3.90 -6.00 1.51
C TRP A 126 4.39 -5.42 2.83
N ILE A 127 3.44 -4.99 3.66
CA ILE A 127 3.65 -4.79 5.09
C ILE A 127 2.61 -5.57 5.88
N THR A 128 3.04 -6.32 6.89
CA THR A 128 2.17 -7.11 7.77
C THR A 128 2.57 -6.96 9.23
N LYS A 129 1.81 -7.55 10.15
CA LYS A 129 1.99 -7.38 11.60
C LYS A 129 2.81 -8.48 12.27
N THR A 130 2.81 -9.70 11.73
CA THR A 130 3.41 -10.85 12.41
C THR A 130 4.29 -11.67 11.48
N GLU A 131 5.28 -12.32 12.07
CA GLU A 131 6.18 -13.27 11.41
C GLU A 131 5.42 -14.40 10.70
N TYR A 132 4.41 -14.95 11.35
CA TYR A 132 3.55 -15.97 10.77
C TYR A 132 2.92 -15.50 9.47
N ARG A 133 2.31 -14.30 9.46
CA ARG A 133 1.70 -13.74 8.25
C ARG A 133 2.72 -13.41 7.17
N ARG A 134 3.91 -12.95 7.56
CA ARG A 134 5.03 -12.72 6.63
C ARG A 134 5.39 -13.99 5.89
N ASN A 135 5.55 -15.10 6.62
CA ASN A 135 5.91 -16.39 6.03
C ASN A 135 4.81 -16.92 5.11
N GLU A 136 3.53 -16.78 5.50
CA GLU A 136 2.40 -17.16 4.65
C GLU A 136 2.34 -16.32 3.35
N LEU A 137 2.56 -15.00 3.43
CA LEU A 137 2.61 -14.13 2.25
C LEU A 137 3.77 -14.48 1.32
N LEU A 138 4.96 -14.74 1.88
CA LEU A 138 6.14 -15.14 1.09
C LEU A 138 5.89 -16.48 0.39
N LYS A 139 5.37 -17.48 1.12
CA LYS A 139 5.01 -18.78 0.56
C LYS A 139 3.95 -18.65 -0.54
N ALA A 140 2.89 -17.90 -0.27
CA ALA A 140 1.82 -17.65 -1.25
C ALA A 140 2.32 -16.89 -2.48
N SER A 141 3.42 -16.13 -2.37
CA SER A 141 4.01 -15.32 -3.43
C SER A 141 5.20 -15.98 -4.13
N GLU A 142 5.44 -17.27 -3.92
CA GLU A 142 6.52 -18.00 -4.60
C GLU A 142 6.49 -17.79 -6.12
N GLY A 143 7.67 -17.53 -6.70
CA GLY A 143 7.85 -17.19 -8.12
C GLY A 143 7.60 -15.72 -8.48
N LEU A 144 7.25 -14.85 -7.52
CA LEU A 144 7.10 -13.41 -7.72
C LEU A 144 8.26 -12.64 -7.05
N ASN A 145 8.57 -11.44 -7.56
CA ASN A 145 9.54 -10.54 -6.94
C ASN A 145 8.89 -9.81 -5.75
N VAL A 146 9.02 -10.36 -4.54
CA VAL A 146 8.31 -9.88 -3.35
C VAL A 146 9.26 -9.52 -2.21
N THR A 147 8.96 -8.42 -1.54
CA THR A 147 9.52 -8.06 -0.23
C THR A 147 8.37 -7.90 0.76
N VAL A 148 8.50 -8.47 1.96
CA VAL A 148 7.48 -8.34 3.01
C VAL A 148 8.12 -7.74 4.27
N TYR A 149 7.68 -6.54 4.64
CA TYR A 149 8.08 -5.86 5.87
C TYR A 149 7.16 -6.22 7.02
N LEU A 150 7.69 -6.20 8.24
CA LEU A 150 6.90 -6.19 9.46
C LEU A 150 6.68 -4.77 9.93
N LEU A 151 5.53 -4.50 10.51
CA LEU A 151 5.24 -3.22 11.15
C LEU A 151 6.27 -2.88 12.24
N SER A 152 6.83 -3.89 12.91
CA SER A 152 7.91 -3.72 13.89
C SER A 152 9.21 -3.16 13.29
N ASP A 153 9.45 -3.33 11.99
CA ASP A 153 10.67 -2.85 11.31
C ASP A 153 10.74 -1.31 11.27
N PHE A 154 9.60 -0.64 11.50
CA PHE A 154 9.46 0.81 11.46
C PHE A 154 9.36 1.43 12.85
N LYS A 155 8.84 0.68 13.84
CA LYS A 155 8.65 1.19 15.21
C LYS A 155 9.95 1.36 15.99
N ASN A 156 11.04 0.71 15.58
CA ASN A 156 12.33 0.75 16.29
C ASN A 156 13.34 1.79 15.75
N ARG A 157 12.97 2.60 14.74
CA ARG A 157 13.91 3.55 14.12
C ARG A 157 14.09 4.89 14.86
N GLY A 158 13.48 5.01 16.04
CA GLY A 158 13.48 6.24 16.85
C GLY A 158 14.17 6.11 18.22
N LYS A 159 15.11 5.16 18.38
CA LYS A 159 16.03 5.13 19.53
C LYS A 159 17.44 5.42 19.08
#